data_AF-A0A137NV07-F1
#
_entry.id   AF-A0A137NV07-F1
#
_cell.length_a   1.000
_cell.length_b   1.000
_cell.length_c   1.000
_cell.angle_alpha   90.00
_cell.angle_beta   90.00
_cell.angle_gamma   90.00
#
_symmetry.space_group_name_H-M   'P 1'
#
loop_
_entity.id
_entity.type
_entity.pdbx_description
1 polymer ?
#
loop_
_entity_poly.entity_id
_entity_poly.type
_entity_poly.pdbx_seq_one_letter_code
_entity_poly.pdbx_strand_id
1 'polypeptide(L)'
;MEAEKITILFLGVNIGFWCIGVLFYIIQLTGPLNSLTSILYLFTLFSFGFAVLFSYLVEINMDNNYAYIFQICTFIASNMSVSYFAILVVNTYKVIERKWLYILCAIPLPMAISVNIWCLLDTFKVFKVETSLDNYAVSIVADVLVIFTEFAINAICYLKFRKFKDIPGFKSLLNQYLSGILFSLLIDVVTRSIAFNLQLNDRTIAQITVGSGYINLNVELFLLNRIRMVLMSQIIMHNS
;
A
#
# COMPACT_ATOMS: atom_id res chain seq x y z
N MET A 1 28.37 -4.17 4.85
CA MET A 1 28.60 -2.71 4.82
C MET A 1 27.86 -2.01 3.68
N GLU A 2 27.80 -2.55 2.45
CA GLU A 2 26.99 -1.93 1.36
C GLU A 2 25.49 -2.22 1.48
N ALA A 3 25.09 -3.47 1.75
CA ALA A 3 23.68 -3.85 1.92
C ALA A 3 23.00 -3.10 3.07
N GLU A 4 23.65 -3.02 4.23
CA GLU A 4 23.16 -2.28 5.40
C GLU A 4 22.93 -0.78 5.12
N LYS A 5 23.83 -0.14 4.36
CA LYS A 5 23.66 1.25 3.93
C LYS A 5 22.45 1.43 3.03
N ILE A 6 22.17 0.45 2.17
CA ILE A 6 20.99 0.43 1.29
C ILE A 6 19.72 0.28 2.13
N THR A 7 19.69 -0.64 3.10
CA THR A 7 18.56 -0.80 4.03
C THR A 7 18.27 0.48 4.81
N ILE A 8 19.30 1.13 5.37
CA ILE A 8 19.15 2.40 6.10
C ILE A 8 18.62 3.52 5.20
N LEU A 9 19.10 3.58 3.95
CA LEU A 9 18.60 4.55 2.97
C LEU A 9 17.10 4.37 2.73
N PHE A 10 16.64 3.12 2.51
CA PHE A 10 15.22 2.84 2.27
C PHE A 10 14.35 3.05 3.51
N LEU A 11 14.86 2.79 4.71
CA LEU A 11 14.21 3.20 5.96
C LEU A 11 14.01 4.73 5.98
N GLY A 12 15.06 5.50 5.67
CA GLY A 12 15.00 6.96 5.61
C GLY A 12 13.97 7.47 4.59
N VAL A 13 13.91 6.86 3.41
CA VAL A 13 12.91 7.17 2.37
C VAL A 13 11.49 6.92 2.89
N ASN A 14 11.25 5.76 3.52
CA ASN A 14 9.95 5.42 4.10
C ASN A 14 9.55 6.37 5.24
N ILE A 15 10.48 6.76 6.11
CA ILE A 15 10.24 7.78 7.15
C ILE A 15 9.86 9.12 6.50
N GLY A 16 10.53 9.50 5.40
CA GLY A 16 10.18 10.68 4.62
C GLY A 16 8.72 10.64 4.12
N PHE A 17 8.30 9.53 3.51
CA PHE A 17 6.91 9.33 3.08
C PHE A 17 5.92 9.33 4.24
N TRP A 18 6.27 8.71 5.36
CA TRP A 18 5.46 8.73 6.57
C TRP A 18 5.24 10.17 7.08
N CYS A 19 6.30 10.98 7.17
CA CYS A 19 6.22 12.39 7.54
C CYS A 19 5.33 13.21 6.59
N ILE A 20 5.49 13.00 5.27
CA ILE A 20 4.65 13.66 4.26
C ILE A 20 3.18 13.28 4.45
N GLY A 21 2.89 12.01 4.72
CA GLY A 21 1.52 11.57 4.95
C GLY A 21 0.91 12.13 6.23
N VAL A 22 1.68 12.22 7.31
CA VAL A 22 1.23 12.88 8.56
C VAL A 22 0.92 14.35 8.28
N LEU A 23 1.77 15.03 7.51
CA LEU A 23 1.53 16.42 7.10
C LEU A 23 0.18 16.52 6.36
N PHE A 24 -0.07 15.67 5.37
CA PHE A 24 -1.32 15.68 4.61
C PHE A 24 -2.57 15.46 5.47
N TYR A 25 -2.47 14.61 6.49
CA TYR A 25 -3.54 14.44 7.48
C TYR A 25 -3.75 15.73 8.30
N ILE A 26 -2.68 16.35 8.82
CA ILE A 26 -2.75 17.56 9.64
C ILE A 26 -3.37 18.73 8.86
N ILE A 27 -2.96 18.93 7.60
CA ILE A 27 -3.51 19.99 6.74
C ILE A 27 -4.86 19.61 6.10
N GLN A 28 -5.47 18.51 6.56
CA GLN A 28 -6.82 18.05 6.18
C GLN A 28 -7.01 17.79 4.68
N LEU A 29 -5.94 17.43 3.95
CA LEU A 29 -6.07 17.03 2.55
C LEU A 29 -6.84 15.71 2.40
N THR A 30 -6.85 14.88 3.45
CA THR A 30 -7.56 13.59 3.49
C THR A 30 -9.05 13.74 3.78
N GLY A 31 -9.49 14.94 4.15
CA GLY A 31 -10.84 15.25 4.63
C GLY A 31 -10.84 15.68 6.09
N PRO A 32 -12.03 15.85 6.70
CA PRO A 32 -12.15 16.21 8.11
C PRO A 32 -11.44 15.20 9.01
N LEU A 33 -10.70 15.68 10.02
CA LEU A 33 -9.82 14.85 10.87
C LEU A 33 -10.52 13.63 11.48
N ASN A 34 -11.77 13.80 11.92
CA ASN A 34 -12.57 12.74 12.55
C ASN A 34 -13.41 11.93 11.56
N SER A 35 -13.23 12.14 10.25
CA SER A 35 -13.90 11.33 9.24
C SER A 35 -13.31 9.91 9.22
N LEU A 36 -14.16 8.91 8.94
CA LEU A 36 -13.72 7.52 8.82
C LEU A 36 -12.55 7.37 7.84
N THR A 37 -12.58 8.10 6.71
CA THR A 37 -11.52 8.09 5.69
C THR A 37 -10.19 8.60 6.25
N SER A 38 -10.21 9.72 6.98
CA SER A 38 -8.99 10.31 7.56
C SER A 38 -8.41 9.43 8.66
N ILE A 39 -9.25 8.79 9.49
CA ILE A 39 -8.82 7.84 10.53
C ILE A 39 -8.18 6.60 9.89
N LEU A 40 -8.85 6.00 8.88
CA LEU A 40 -8.32 4.84 8.17
C LEU A 40 -7.01 5.17 7.45
N TYR A 41 -6.89 6.36 6.87
CA TYR A 41 -5.63 6.83 6.27
C TYR A 41 -4.51 6.89 7.29
N LEU A 42 -4.73 7.54 8.44
CA LEU A 42 -3.72 7.66 9.49
C LEU A 42 -3.32 6.27 10.02
N PHE A 43 -4.29 5.40 10.23
CA PHE A 43 -4.05 4.02 10.65
C PHE A 43 -3.19 3.25 9.63
N THR A 44 -3.50 3.37 8.35
CA THR A 44 -2.70 2.76 7.25
C THR A 44 -1.28 3.31 7.26
N LEU A 45 -1.13 4.64 7.39
CA LEU A 45 0.15 5.34 7.38
C LEU A 45 1.07 4.84 8.51
N PHE A 46 0.54 4.72 9.73
CA PHE A 46 1.28 4.19 10.88
C PHE A 46 1.59 2.71 10.75
N SER A 47 0.65 1.91 10.20
CA SER A 47 0.86 0.49 9.92
C SER A 47 2.06 0.30 8.98
N PHE A 48 2.15 1.04 7.88
CA PHE A 48 3.31 1.04 6.99
C PHE A 48 4.60 1.44 7.71
N GLY A 49 4.55 2.50 8.51
CA GLY A 49 5.74 3.03 9.19
C GLY A 49 6.29 2.04 10.21
N PHE A 50 5.39 1.42 10.98
CA PHE A 50 5.75 0.37 11.93
C PHE A 50 6.23 -0.91 11.25
N ALA A 51 5.62 -1.32 10.13
CA ALA A 51 6.09 -2.49 9.39
C ALA A 51 7.54 -2.32 8.92
N VAL A 52 7.87 -1.16 8.34
CA VAL A 52 9.24 -0.85 7.90
C VAL A 52 10.20 -0.75 9.10
N LEU A 53 9.81 -0.01 10.15
CA LEU A 53 10.66 0.18 11.32
C LEU A 53 10.98 -1.14 12.01
N PHE A 54 9.96 -1.95 12.29
CA PHE A 54 10.17 -3.23 12.98
C PHE A 54 10.91 -4.22 12.09
N SER A 55 10.64 -4.26 10.78
CA SER A 55 11.40 -5.11 9.85
C SER A 55 12.90 -4.78 9.86
N TYR A 56 13.25 -3.49 9.84
CA TYR A 56 14.63 -3.02 10.00
C TYR A 56 15.22 -3.44 11.36
N LEU A 57 14.46 -3.28 12.45
CA LEU A 57 14.92 -3.66 13.78
C LEU A 57 15.16 -5.17 13.91
N VAL A 58 14.41 -6.02 13.22
CA VAL A 58 14.70 -7.47 13.15
C VAL A 58 16.00 -7.72 12.40
N GLU A 59 16.25 -7.03 11.29
CA GLU A 59 17.47 -7.18 10.47
C GLU A 59 18.75 -6.88 11.26
N ILE A 60 18.77 -5.78 12.02
CA ILE A 60 19.96 -5.41 12.80
C ILE A 60 20.11 -6.21 14.11
N ASN A 61 19.07 -6.89 14.58
CA ASN A 61 19.06 -7.61 15.87
C ASN A 61 18.92 -9.14 15.74
N MET A 62 19.21 -9.72 14.57
CA MET A 62 18.86 -11.11 14.22
C MET A 62 19.24 -12.19 15.27
N ASP A 63 20.29 -11.97 16.06
CA ASP A 63 20.77 -12.91 17.09
C ASP A 63 20.26 -12.64 18.52
N ASN A 64 19.45 -11.60 18.74
CA ASN A 64 19.00 -11.17 20.07
C ASN A 64 17.55 -11.59 20.35
N ASN A 65 17.21 -11.82 21.62
CA ASN A 65 15.84 -12.12 22.06
C ASN A 65 14.81 -11.04 21.64
N TYR A 66 15.25 -9.81 21.39
CA TYR A 66 14.39 -8.74 20.87
C TYR A 66 13.95 -8.94 19.41
N ALA A 67 14.67 -9.73 18.60
CA ALA A 67 14.29 -10.02 17.21
C ALA A 67 12.90 -10.67 17.12
N TYR A 68 12.57 -11.56 18.06
CA TYR A 68 11.25 -12.19 18.12
C TYR A 68 10.12 -11.18 18.34
N ILE A 69 10.34 -10.22 19.23
CA ILE A 69 9.36 -9.17 19.54
C ILE A 69 9.15 -8.31 18.29
N PHE A 70 10.25 -7.86 17.66
CA PHE A 70 10.15 -7.05 16.44
C PHE A 70 9.54 -7.83 15.27
N GLN A 71 9.75 -9.13 15.17
CA GLN A 71 9.12 -9.96 14.14
C GLN A 71 7.61 -10.05 14.33
N ILE A 72 7.15 -10.27 15.56
CA ILE A 72 5.71 -10.25 15.89
C ILE A 72 5.12 -8.86 15.59
N CYS A 73 5.82 -7.79 15.96
CA CYS A 73 5.38 -6.43 15.64
C CYS A 73 5.31 -6.18 14.13
N THR A 74 6.27 -6.69 13.34
CA THR A 74 6.27 -6.61 11.88
C THR A 74 5.08 -7.36 11.28
N PHE A 75 4.77 -8.55 11.79
CA PHE A 75 3.62 -9.34 11.38
C PHE A 75 2.29 -8.62 11.65
N ILE A 76 2.14 -8.05 12.85
CA ILE A 76 0.93 -7.30 13.22
C ILE A 76 0.80 -6.05 12.34
N ALA A 77 1.88 -5.26 12.23
CA ALA A 77 1.88 -4.01 11.48
C ALA A 77 1.63 -4.22 9.99
N SER A 78 2.20 -5.27 9.38
CA SER A 78 1.94 -5.61 7.97
C SER A 78 0.47 -6.00 7.73
N ASN A 79 -0.17 -6.74 8.64
CA ASN A 79 -1.59 -7.08 8.49
C ASN A 79 -2.53 -5.88 8.71
N MET A 80 -2.13 -4.89 9.51
CA MET A 80 -2.90 -3.64 9.68
C MET A 80 -3.02 -2.83 8.37
N SER A 81 -2.17 -3.11 7.37
CA SER A 81 -2.22 -2.44 6.06
C SER A 81 -3.49 -2.76 5.27
N VAL A 82 -4.27 -3.77 5.68
CA VAL A 82 -5.60 -4.07 5.12
C VAL A 82 -6.55 -2.86 5.15
N SER A 83 -6.30 -1.91 6.05
CA SER A 83 -6.98 -0.63 6.14
C SER A 83 -6.95 0.17 4.83
N TYR A 84 -5.89 0.04 4.02
CA TYR A 84 -5.81 0.61 2.67
C TYR A 84 -6.98 0.15 1.78
N PHE A 85 -7.27 -1.16 1.75
CA PHE A 85 -8.40 -1.70 0.99
C PHE A 85 -9.76 -1.26 1.55
N ALA A 86 -9.87 -1.11 2.87
CA ALA A 86 -11.08 -0.57 3.49
C ALA A 86 -11.37 0.85 3.00
N ILE A 87 -10.35 1.69 2.84
CA ILE A 87 -10.51 3.05 2.29
C ILE A 87 -11.02 3.01 0.84
N LEU A 88 -10.47 2.12 0.02
CA LEU A 88 -10.90 1.95 -1.37
C LEU A 88 -12.38 1.56 -1.44
N VAL A 89 -12.84 0.62 -0.60
CA VAL A 89 -14.25 0.24 -0.51
C VAL A 89 -15.11 1.42 -0.06
N VAL A 90 -14.71 2.14 0.99
CA VAL A 90 -15.43 3.33 1.50
C VAL A 90 -15.56 4.43 0.43
N ASN A 91 -14.57 4.59 -0.44
CA ASN A 91 -14.61 5.59 -1.51
C ASN A 91 -15.39 5.14 -2.76
N THR A 92 -15.66 3.85 -2.91
CA THR A 92 -16.26 3.29 -4.13
C THR A 92 -17.69 2.74 -3.96
N TYR A 93 -18.11 2.37 -2.74
CA TYR A 93 -19.35 1.61 -2.50
C TYR A 93 -20.65 2.27 -2.98
N LYS A 94 -20.69 3.61 -3.10
CA LYS A 94 -21.86 4.36 -3.60
C LYS A 94 -21.83 4.62 -5.11
N VAL A 95 -20.69 4.39 -5.74
CA VAL A 95 -20.44 4.77 -7.14
C VAL A 95 -20.42 3.55 -8.05
N ILE A 96 -19.90 2.43 -7.57
CA ILE A 96 -19.70 1.22 -8.36
C ILE A 96 -20.79 0.19 -8.05
N GLU A 97 -21.23 -0.55 -9.08
CA GLU A 97 -22.23 -1.63 -8.92
C GLU A 97 -21.73 -2.69 -7.92
N ARG A 98 -22.62 -3.23 -7.07
CA ARG A 98 -22.28 -4.18 -5.99
C ARG A 98 -21.41 -5.36 -6.44
N LYS A 99 -21.65 -5.90 -7.64
CA LYS A 99 -20.86 -7.01 -8.20
C LYS A 99 -19.36 -6.71 -8.27
N TRP A 100 -18.99 -5.46 -8.54
CA TRP A 100 -17.60 -5.04 -8.59
C TRP A 100 -17.00 -4.85 -7.22
N LEU A 101 -17.80 -4.55 -6.19
CA LEU A 101 -17.30 -4.49 -4.82
C LEU A 101 -16.82 -5.88 -4.36
N TYR A 102 -17.54 -6.96 -4.71
CA TYR A 102 -17.07 -8.32 -4.44
C TYR A 102 -15.75 -8.64 -5.17
N ILE A 103 -15.63 -8.22 -6.43
CA ILE A 103 -14.39 -8.38 -7.21
C ILE A 103 -13.23 -7.61 -6.57
N LEU A 104 -13.47 -6.36 -6.15
CA LEU A 104 -12.47 -5.53 -5.46
C LEU A 104 -12.02 -6.13 -4.12
N CYS A 105 -12.90 -6.84 -3.41
CA CYS A 105 -12.53 -7.59 -2.21
C CYS A 105 -11.79 -8.91 -2.51
N ALA A 106 -12.03 -9.52 -3.67
CA ALA A 106 -11.44 -10.80 -4.04
C ALA A 106 -10.01 -10.66 -4.63
N ILE A 107 -9.74 -9.58 -5.38
CA ILE A 107 -8.44 -9.34 -6.03
C ILE A 107 -7.26 -9.29 -5.05
N PRO A 108 -7.38 -8.74 -3.81
CA PRO A 108 -6.31 -8.78 -2.82
C PRO A 108 -5.99 -10.16 -2.25
N LEU A 109 -6.89 -11.15 -2.36
CA LEU A 109 -6.73 -12.43 -1.65
C LEU A 109 -5.45 -13.19 -2.02
N PRO A 110 -5.09 -13.36 -3.31
CA PRO A 110 -3.85 -14.06 -3.68
C PRO A 110 -2.60 -13.36 -3.10
N MET A 111 -2.57 -12.03 -3.15
CA MET A 111 -1.50 -11.24 -2.56
C MET A 111 -1.45 -11.41 -1.04
N ALA A 112 -2.59 -11.28 -0.35
CA ALA A 112 -2.66 -11.42 1.10
C ALA A 112 -2.16 -12.79 1.55
N ILE A 113 -2.51 -13.86 0.83
CA ILE A 113 -2.00 -15.21 1.09
C ILE A 113 -0.47 -15.25 0.91
N SER A 114 0.04 -14.77 -0.22
CA SER A 114 1.49 -14.82 -0.52
C SER A 114 2.33 -14.01 0.49
N VAL A 115 1.88 -12.81 0.86
CA VAL A 115 2.54 -11.97 1.87
C VAL A 115 2.53 -12.65 3.24
N ASN A 116 1.41 -13.26 3.65
CA ASN A 116 1.35 -13.98 4.92
C ASN A 116 2.24 -15.23 4.93
N ILE A 117 2.34 -15.96 3.81
CA ILE A 117 3.27 -17.08 3.68
C ILE A 117 4.72 -16.58 3.81
N TRP A 118 5.09 -15.51 3.11
CA TRP A 118 6.41 -14.90 3.25
C TRP A 118 6.71 -14.49 4.70
N CYS A 119 5.81 -13.73 5.35
CA CYS A 119 5.98 -13.32 6.74
C CYS A 119 6.11 -14.53 7.69
N LEU A 120 5.37 -15.61 7.45
CA LEU A 120 5.45 -16.83 8.25
C LEU A 120 6.80 -17.53 8.08
N LEU A 121 7.30 -17.63 6.84
CA LEU A 121 8.61 -18.22 6.55
C LEU A 121 9.75 -17.38 7.14
N ASP A 122 9.69 -16.06 7.02
CA ASP A 122 10.65 -15.15 7.66
C ASP A 122 10.61 -15.29 9.20
N THR A 123 9.42 -15.47 9.76
CA THR A 123 9.25 -15.73 11.19
C THR A 123 9.92 -17.05 11.59
N PHE A 124 9.67 -18.14 10.87
CA PHE A 124 10.33 -19.43 11.12
C PHE A 124 11.85 -19.35 11.03
N LYS A 125 12.40 -18.56 10.09
CA LYS A 125 13.85 -18.30 10.03
C LYS A 125 14.37 -17.64 11.30
N VAL A 126 13.67 -16.63 11.81
CA VAL A 126 14.04 -15.98 13.08
C VAL A 126 14.01 -16.97 14.25
N PHE A 127 13.03 -17.90 14.28
CA PHE A 127 12.95 -19.00 15.25
C PHE A 127 13.89 -20.18 14.97
N LYS A 128 14.77 -20.09 13.96
CA LYS A 128 15.70 -21.16 13.55
C LYS A 128 14.99 -22.49 13.19
N VAL A 129 13.77 -22.39 12.67
CA VAL A 129 13.01 -23.53 12.16
C VAL A 129 13.30 -23.65 10.67
N GLU A 130 13.85 -24.80 10.26
CA GLU A 130 14.16 -25.08 8.86
C GLU A 130 12.87 -25.24 8.03
N THR A 131 12.85 -24.65 6.84
CA THR A 131 11.77 -24.78 5.87
C THR A 131 12.35 -25.17 4.52
N SER A 132 11.62 -25.97 3.75
CA SER A 132 12.03 -26.36 2.39
C SER A 132 11.74 -25.29 1.34
N LEU A 133 11.07 -24.20 1.72
CA LEU A 133 10.68 -23.11 0.83
C LEU A 133 11.74 -22.01 0.84
N ASP A 134 12.14 -21.56 -0.35
CA ASP A 134 13.03 -20.42 -0.50
C ASP A 134 12.29 -19.11 -0.21
N ASN A 135 12.60 -18.49 0.94
CA ASN A 135 11.98 -17.23 1.35
C ASN A 135 12.19 -16.09 0.34
N TYR A 136 13.31 -16.09 -0.38
CA TYR A 136 13.59 -15.08 -1.39
C TYR A 136 12.68 -15.25 -2.61
N ALA A 137 12.49 -16.49 -3.07
CA ALA A 137 11.54 -16.77 -4.14
C ALA A 137 10.10 -16.41 -3.74
N VAL A 138 9.70 -16.73 -2.50
CA VAL A 138 8.36 -16.40 -1.99
C VAL A 138 8.17 -14.88 -1.83
N SER A 139 9.21 -14.13 -1.43
CA SER A 139 9.13 -12.67 -1.33
C SER A 139 8.95 -12.02 -2.71
N ILE A 140 9.63 -12.52 -3.75
CA ILE A 140 9.45 -12.06 -5.14
C ILE A 140 8.01 -12.29 -5.61
N VAL A 141 7.47 -13.50 -5.39
CA VAL A 141 6.08 -13.81 -5.79
C VAL A 141 5.09 -12.92 -5.05
N ALA A 142 5.30 -12.71 -3.74
CA ALA A 142 4.45 -11.83 -2.94
C ALA A 142 4.47 -10.39 -3.48
N ASP A 143 5.65 -9.85 -3.76
CA ASP A 143 5.80 -8.48 -4.25
C ASP A 143 5.19 -8.27 -5.65
N VAL A 144 5.38 -9.22 -6.57
CA VAL A 144 4.71 -9.17 -7.89
C VAL A 144 3.19 -9.16 -7.74
N LEU A 145 2.65 -9.96 -6.81
CA LEU A 145 1.20 -9.97 -6.53
C LEU A 145 0.72 -8.65 -5.90
N VAL A 146 1.53 -7.99 -5.07
CA VAL A 146 1.21 -6.64 -4.54
C VAL A 146 1.04 -5.65 -5.67
N ILE A 147 2.03 -5.54 -6.56
CA ILE A 147 1.98 -4.61 -7.70
C ILE A 147 0.75 -4.90 -8.57
N PHE A 148 0.51 -6.18 -8.89
CA PHE A 148 -0.62 -6.57 -9.71
C PHE A 148 -1.95 -6.21 -9.06
N THR A 149 -2.10 -6.48 -7.76
CA THR A 149 -3.32 -6.16 -7.00
C THR A 149 -3.57 -4.65 -6.97
N GLU A 150 -2.56 -3.85 -6.64
CA GLU A 150 -2.66 -2.39 -6.57
C GLU A 150 -3.05 -1.82 -7.94
N PHE A 151 -2.34 -2.22 -9.00
CA PHE A 151 -2.67 -1.80 -10.36
C PHE A 151 -4.09 -2.23 -10.79
N ALA A 152 -4.46 -3.49 -10.58
CA ALA A 152 -5.74 -4.03 -11.03
C ALA A 152 -6.93 -3.33 -10.35
N ILE A 153 -6.84 -3.08 -9.04
CA ILE A 153 -7.89 -2.39 -8.30
C ILE A 153 -8.05 -0.96 -8.81
N ASN A 154 -6.94 -0.24 -8.95
CA ASN A 154 -6.99 1.14 -9.44
C ASN A 154 -7.48 1.24 -10.88
N ALA A 155 -7.07 0.31 -11.76
CA ALA A 155 -7.56 0.23 -13.13
C ALA A 155 -9.08 -0.02 -13.17
N ILE A 156 -9.61 -0.91 -12.33
CA ILE A 156 -11.04 -1.15 -12.21
C ILE A 156 -11.75 0.12 -11.73
N CYS A 157 -11.25 0.78 -10.69
CA CYS A 157 -11.79 2.04 -10.20
C CYS A 157 -11.84 3.07 -11.34
N TYR A 158 -10.73 3.31 -12.03
CA TYR A 158 -10.66 4.25 -13.15
C TYR A 158 -11.71 3.94 -14.23
N LEU A 159 -11.80 2.68 -14.67
CA LEU A 159 -12.77 2.27 -15.68
C LEU A 159 -14.22 2.53 -15.26
N LYS A 160 -14.53 2.40 -13.97
CA LYS A 160 -15.87 2.65 -13.42
C LYS A 160 -16.16 4.13 -13.26
N PHE A 161 -15.22 4.91 -12.74
CA PHE A 161 -15.38 6.36 -12.64
C PHE A 161 -15.39 7.06 -14.01
N ARG A 162 -14.73 6.48 -15.03
CA ARG A 162 -14.73 7.02 -16.40
C ARG A 162 -16.11 7.13 -17.04
N LYS A 163 -17.10 6.35 -16.56
CA LYS A 163 -18.50 6.47 -17.00
C LYS A 163 -19.09 7.85 -16.74
N PHE A 164 -18.54 8.61 -15.78
CA PHE A 164 -19.01 9.94 -15.38
C PHE A 164 -18.15 11.08 -15.94
N LYS A 165 -17.36 10.82 -16.99
CA LYS A 165 -16.42 11.78 -17.61
C LYS A 165 -17.06 13.08 -18.08
N ASP A 166 -18.36 13.07 -18.34
CA ASP A 166 -19.10 14.21 -18.90
C ASP A 166 -19.46 15.26 -17.81
N ILE A 167 -19.25 14.94 -16.53
CA ILE A 167 -19.38 15.90 -15.43
C ILE A 167 -18.27 16.96 -15.54
N PRO A 168 -18.58 18.27 -15.41
CA PRO A 168 -17.57 19.34 -15.46
C PRO A 168 -16.43 19.14 -14.45
N GLY A 169 -15.19 19.31 -14.90
CA GLY A 169 -13.99 19.11 -14.08
C GLY A 169 -13.60 17.64 -13.82
N PHE A 170 -14.52 16.69 -14.02
CA PHE A 170 -14.30 15.27 -13.73
C PHE A 170 -13.29 14.62 -14.68
N LYS A 171 -13.31 15.02 -15.97
CA LYS A 171 -12.35 14.54 -16.97
C LYS A 171 -10.89 14.86 -16.59
N SER A 172 -10.65 16.06 -16.03
CA SER A 172 -9.30 16.45 -15.58
C SER A 172 -8.84 15.58 -14.42
N LEU A 173 -9.70 15.37 -13.42
CA LEU A 173 -9.42 14.50 -12.28
C LEU A 173 -9.18 13.04 -12.70
N LEU A 174 -9.97 12.53 -13.64
CA LEU A 174 -9.77 11.18 -14.20
C LEU A 174 -8.43 11.05 -14.93
N ASN A 175 -8.01 12.07 -15.66
CA ASN A 175 -6.70 12.07 -16.31
C ASN A 175 -5.56 12.08 -15.28
N GLN A 176 -5.68 12.91 -14.22
CA GLN A 176 -4.71 12.90 -13.12
C GLN A 176 -4.66 11.55 -12.42
N TYR A 177 -5.81 10.91 -12.20
CA TYR A 177 -5.88 9.58 -11.60
C TYR A 177 -5.23 8.52 -12.49
N LEU A 178 -5.49 8.52 -13.80
CA LEU A 178 -4.82 7.61 -14.74
C LEU A 178 -3.30 7.83 -14.77
N SER A 179 -2.85 9.09 -14.84
CA SER A 179 -1.42 9.40 -14.80
C SER A 179 -0.78 8.94 -13.50
N GLY A 180 -1.48 9.08 -12.36
CA GLY A 180 -1.04 8.57 -11.07
C GLY A 180 -0.87 7.05 -11.05
N ILE A 181 -1.83 6.30 -11.59
CA ILE A 181 -1.77 4.83 -11.71
C ILE A 181 -0.56 4.40 -12.56
N LEU A 182 -0.35 5.06 -13.71
CA LEU A 182 0.77 4.73 -14.60
C LEU A 182 2.12 5.09 -13.97
N PHE A 183 2.20 6.24 -13.30
CA PHE A 183 3.41 6.68 -12.62
C PHE A 183 3.79 5.74 -11.47
N SER A 184 2.81 5.33 -10.67
CA SER A 184 2.97 4.32 -9.62
C SER A 184 3.51 3.01 -10.17
N LEU A 185 2.86 2.44 -11.20
CA LEU A 185 3.30 1.19 -11.82
C LEU A 185 4.73 1.29 -12.37
N LEU A 186 5.10 2.43 -12.98
CA LEU A 186 6.46 2.65 -13.47
C LEU A 186 7.49 2.69 -12.35
N ILE A 187 7.18 3.36 -11.23
CA ILE A 187 8.05 3.36 -10.04
C ILE A 187 8.21 1.94 -9.51
N ASP A 188 7.11 1.18 -9.42
CA ASP A 188 7.15 -0.20 -8.95
C ASP A 188 8.07 -1.05 -9.82
N VAL A 189 7.85 -1.04 -11.12
CA VAL A 189 8.68 -1.81 -12.06
C VAL A 189 10.15 -1.41 -11.97
N VAL A 190 10.47 -0.11 -11.91
CA VAL A 190 11.87 0.37 -11.85
C VAL A 190 12.54 -0.01 -10.54
N THR A 191 11.90 0.28 -9.41
CA THR A 191 12.47 0.03 -8.07
C THR A 191 12.73 -1.45 -7.82
N ARG A 192 11.83 -2.34 -8.27
CA ARG A 192 12.02 -3.78 -8.13
C ARG A 192 12.95 -4.38 -9.16
N SER A 193 13.00 -3.83 -10.39
CA SER A 193 14.05 -4.21 -11.34
C SER A 193 15.43 -3.92 -10.77
N ILE A 194 15.62 -2.79 -10.09
CA ILE A 194 16.86 -2.47 -9.39
C ILE A 194 17.09 -3.46 -8.23
N ALA A 195 16.08 -3.70 -7.40
CA ALA A 195 16.20 -4.60 -6.25
C ALA A 195 16.56 -6.04 -6.64
N PHE A 196 15.96 -6.57 -7.71
CA PHE A 196 16.24 -7.91 -8.20
C PHE A 196 17.59 -8.01 -8.91
N ASN A 197 17.99 -7.01 -9.70
CA ASN A 197 19.32 -7.00 -10.33
C ASN A 197 20.45 -6.89 -9.30
N LEU A 198 20.23 -6.15 -8.21
CA LEU A 198 21.19 -6.03 -7.11
C LEU A 198 21.09 -7.16 -6.09
N GLN A 199 20.16 -8.10 -6.27
CA GLN A 199 19.89 -9.21 -5.34
C GLN A 199 19.77 -8.74 -3.88
N LEU A 200 19.00 -7.65 -3.67
CA LEU A 200 18.77 -7.12 -2.34
C LEU A 200 18.05 -8.15 -1.46
N ASN A 201 18.26 -8.08 -0.15
CA ASN A 201 17.60 -9.01 0.77
C ASN A 201 16.07 -8.82 0.75
N ASP A 202 15.36 -9.87 1.18
CA ASP A 202 13.89 -9.93 1.21
C ASP A 202 13.26 -8.81 2.05
N ARG A 203 13.87 -8.42 3.15
CA ARG A 203 13.39 -7.29 3.99
C ARG A 203 13.54 -5.94 3.30
N THR A 204 14.62 -5.71 2.57
CA THR A 204 14.83 -4.49 1.77
C THR A 204 13.83 -4.41 0.64
N ILE A 205 13.55 -5.54 -0.03
CA ILE A 205 12.47 -5.63 -1.03
C ILE A 205 11.15 -5.22 -0.40
N ALA A 206 10.79 -5.77 0.76
CA ALA A 206 9.56 -5.40 1.47
C ALA A 206 9.51 -3.90 1.85
N GLN A 207 10.64 -3.27 2.22
CA GLN A 207 10.68 -1.83 2.48
C GLN A 207 10.43 -0.99 1.20
N ILE A 208 10.90 -1.46 0.05
CA ILE A 208 10.60 -0.84 -1.25
C ILE A 208 9.12 -0.97 -1.56
N THR A 209 8.53 -2.14 -1.30
CA THR A 209 7.08 -2.39 -1.45
C THR A 209 6.24 -1.46 -0.59
N VAL A 210 6.63 -1.23 0.67
CA VAL A 210 5.91 -0.27 1.53
C VAL A 210 6.09 1.17 1.03
N GLY A 211 7.28 1.50 0.53
CA GLY A 211 7.57 2.79 -0.09
C GLY A 211 6.63 3.11 -1.25
N SER A 212 6.38 2.12 -2.13
CA SER A 212 5.38 2.28 -3.18
C SER A 212 3.95 2.35 -2.64
N GLY A 213 3.63 1.55 -1.63
CA GLY A 213 2.36 1.61 -0.92
C GLY A 213 2.03 3.01 -0.39
N TYR A 214 3.03 3.78 0.09
CA TYR A 214 2.83 5.18 0.46
C TYR A 214 2.47 6.09 -0.72
N ILE A 215 3.15 5.93 -1.86
CA ILE A 215 2.84 6.71 -3.07
C ILE A 215 1.40 6.41 -3.51
N ASN A 216 1.03 5.14 -3.51
CA ASN A 216 -0.30 4.65 -3.87
C ASN A 216 -1.36 5.19 -2.92
N LEU A 217 -1.17 5.02 -1.61
CA LEU A 217 -2.06 5.58 -0.59
C LEU A 217 -2.28 7.09 -0.79
N ASN A 218 -1.23 7.85 -1.12
CA ASN A 218 -1.35 9.29 -1.30
C ASN A 218 -2.04 9.65 -2.62
N VAL A 219 -1.55 9.15 -3.76
CA VAL A 219 -2.11 9.45 -5.09
C VAL A 219 -3.58 9.04 -5.16
N GLU A 220 -3.90 7.87 -4.63
CA GLU A 220 -5.21 7.26 -4.79
C GLU A 220 -6.22 7.83 -3.81
N LEU A 221 -5.84 8.04 -2.55
CA LEU A 221 -6.77 8.60 -1.56
C LEU A 221 -7.17 10.02 -1.91
N PHE A 222 -6.23 10.88 -2.30
CA PHE A 222 -6.57 12.26 -2.66
C PHE A 222 -7.44 12.33 -3.90
N LEU A 223 -7.10 11.57 -4.94
CA LEU A 223 -7.82 11.64 -6.20
C LEU A 223 -9.18 10.94 -6.11
N LEU A 224 -9.27 9.75 -5.49
CA LEU A 224 -10.56 9.07 -5.30
C LEU A 224 -11.49 9.84 -4.38
N ASN A 225 -10.98 10.44 -3.30
CA ASN A 225 -11.82 11.24 -2.41
C ASN A 225 -12.35 12.50 -3.14
N ARG A 226 -11.51 13.20 -3.91
CA ARG A 226 -11.95 14.34 -4.74
C ARG A 226 -12.99 13.93 -5.80
N ILE A 227 -12.73 12.84 -6.51
CA ILE A 227 -13.66 12.27 -7.50
C ILE A 227 -15.00 11.95 -6.83
N ARG A 228 -14.99 11.29 -5.66
CA ARG A 228 -16.20 11.00 -4.90
C ARG A 228 -16.95 12.27 -4.47
N MET A 229 -16.26 13.26 -3.94
CA MET A 229 -16.89 14.51 -3.49
C MET A 229 -17.60 15.24 -4.64
N VAL A 230 -16.96 15.35 -5.80
CA VAL A 230 -17.55 15.97 -7.00
C VAL A 230 -18.75 15.17 -7.50
N LEU A 231 -18.68 13.84 -7.49
CA LEU A 231 -19.79 13.01 -7.93
C LEU A 231 -20.99 13.13 -6.99
N MET A 232 -20.74 13.07 -5.67
CA MET A 232 -21.81 13.15 -4.67
C MET A 232 -22.46 14.53 -4.63
N SER A 233 -21.71 15.61 -4.83
CA SER A 233 -22.29 16.96 -4.88
C SER A 233 -23.22 17.13 -6.09
N GLN A 234 -22.87 16.54 -7.24
CA GLN A 234 -23.73 16.54 -8.43
C GLN A 234 -25.00 15.70 -8.23
N ILE A 235 -24.90 14.53 -7.59
CA ILE A 235 -26.07 13.69 -7.25
C ILE A 235 -27.01 14.43 -6.30
N ILE A 236 -26.48 15.19 -5.33
CA ILE A 236 -27.30 15.98 -4.40
C ILE A 236 -27.99 17.12 -5.16
N MET A 237 -27.26 17.87 -6.00
CA MET A 237 -27.81 18.98 -6.78
C MET A 237 -28.89 18.53 -7.79
N HIS A 238 -28.81 17.32 -8.32
CA HIS A 238 -29.83 16.79 -9.24
C HIS A 238 -31.09 16.26 -8.56
N ASN A 239 -31.02 15.96 -7.25
CA ASN A 239 -32.13 15.41 -6.45
C ASN A 239 -32.79 16.46 -5.53
N SER A 240 -32.30 17.70 -5.53
CA SER A 240 -32.86 18.87 -4.82
C SER A 240 -33.66 19.74 -5.77
#